data_AF-A0A0F9LMN0-F1
#
_entry.id   AF-A0A0F9LMN0-F1
#
_cell.length_a   1.000
_cell.length_b   1.000
_cell.length_c   1.000
_cell.angle_alpha   90.00
_cell.angle_beta   90.00
_cell.angle_gamma   90.00
#
_symmetry.space_group_name_H-M   'P 1'
#
loop_
_entity.id
_entity.type
_entity.pdbx_description
1 polymer ?
#
loop_
_entity_poly.entity_id
_entity_poly.type
_entity_poly.pdbx_seq_one_letter_code
_entity_poly.pdbx_strand_id
1 'polypeptide(L)'
;MFVNNLEGGITGNPESVGFNKVGLDTILNLLQQQVSKGLHSGVQLHIARSGETIMNVALGEARPGVPMKRNSVLHIFSSGKPWTTVAIAKLIEQEKLKLHQIVQSIIPEFVNGKETCTIEHILLHEAGFPMFQYEKDKSKTEQDFLKDIYDEKTEYVPGT
;
A
#
# COMPACT_ATOMS: atom_id res chain seq x y z
N MET A 1 27.27 2.53 -16.79
CA MET A 1 26.64 2.15 -18.09
C MET A 1 25.23 1.72 -17.75
N PHE A 2 24.19 2.46 -18.16
CA PHE A 2 22.81 2.06 -17.86
C PHE A 2 22.49 0.81 -18.69
N VAL A 3 22.23 -0.31 -18.02
CA VAL A 3 21.74 -1.52 -18.68
C VAL A 3 20.23 -1.35 -18.85
N ASN A 4 19.75 -1.24 -20.09
CA ASN A 4 18.33 -1.16 -20.37
C ASN A 4 17.67 -2.52 -20.16
N ASN A 5 17.42 -2.87 -18.89
CA ASN A 5 16.78 -4.12 -18.47
C ASN A 5 15.26 -4.06 -18.60
N LEU A 6 14.73 -3.67 -19.77
CA LEU A 6 13.30 -3.72 -20.03
C LEU A 6 12.85 -5.19 -20.16
N GLU A 7 11.90 -5.59 -19.34
CA GLU A 7 11.15 -6.83 -19.49
C GLU A 7 9.67 -6.50 -19.77
N GLY A 8 9.10 -7.12 -20.81
CA GLY A 8 7.69 -6.95 -21.18
C GLY A 8 7.46 -5.76 -22.10
N GLY A 9 6.25 -5.25 -22.12
CA GLY A 9 5.85 -4.18 -23.04
C GLY A 9 4.35 -3.95 -23.06
N ILE A 10 3.90 -3.28 -24.12
CA ILE A 10 2.50 -3.24 -24.51
C ILE A 10 2.10 -4.63 -25.01
N THR A 11 0.96 -5.13 -24.56
CA THR A 11 0.42 -6.46 -24.89
C THR A 11 -0.98 -6.33 -25.47
N GLY A 12 -1.38 -7.30 -26.30
CA GLY A 12 -2.72 -7.31 -26.90
C GLY A 12 -2.97 -6.16 -27.89
N ASN A 13 -4.23 -5.79 -28.04
CA ASN A 13 -4.69 -4.67 -28.88
C ASN A 13 -5.25 -3.56 -27.97
N PRO A 14 -4.45 -2.55 -27.58
CA PRO A 14 -4.89 -1.47 -26.69
C PRO A 14 -6.19 -0.80 -27.13
N GLU A 15 -6.35 -0.59 -28.44
CA GLU A 15 -7.48 0.10 -29.03
C GLU A 15 -8.79 -0.67 -28.81
N SER A 16 -8.75 -2.00 -28.75
CA SER A 16 -9.93 -2.84 -28.53
C SER A 16 -10.61 -2.62 -27.18
N VAL A 17 -9.85 -2.14 -26.18
CA VAL A 17 -10.35 -1.77 -24.85
C VAL A 17 -10.25 -0.26 -24.61
N GLY A 18 -10.16 0.53 -25.68
CA GLY A 18 -10.21 2.00 -25.63
C GLY A 18 -8.97 2.67 -25.03
N PHE A 19 -7.79 2.05 -25.15
CA PHE A 19 -6.51 2.72 -24.91
C PHE A 19 -5.91 3.24 -26.22
N ASN A 20 -5.24 4.38 -26.14
CA ASN A 20 -4.45 4.93 -27.23
C ASN A 20 -3.01 4.41 -27.13
N LYS A 21 -2.52 3.68 -28.14
CA LYS A 21 -1.15 3.15 -28.16
C LYS A 21 -0.08 4.23 -28.01
N VAL A 22 -0.26 5.41 -28.62
CA VAL A 22 0.67 6.54 -28.48
C VAL A 22 0.83 6.95 -27.02
N GLY A 23 -0.28 7.00 -26.26
CA GLY A 23 -0.24 7.31 -24.83
C GLY A 23 0.52 6.25 -24.01
N LEU A 24 0.37 4.98 -24.36
CA LEU A 24 1.12 3.88 -23.75
C LEU A 24 2.62 3.97 -24.06
N ASP A 25 2.98 4.26 -25.31
CA ASP A 25 4.37 4.49 -25.70
C ASP A 25 4.98 5.69 -24.95
N THR A 26 4.21 6.78 -24.75
CA THR A 26 4.62 7.93 -23.93
C THR A 26 4.94 7.52 -22.50
N ILE A 27 4.10 6.70 -21.86
CA ILE A 27 4.34 6.19 -20.49
C ILE A 27 5.63 5.36 -20.45
N LEU A 28 5.80 4.41 -21.39
CA LEU A 28 6.99 3.55 -21.42
C LEU A 28 8.27 4.36 -21.63
N ASN A 29 8.24 5.38 -22.49
CA ASN A 29 9.37 6.28 -22.71
C ASN A 29 9.70 7.11 -21.45
N LEU A 30 8.68 7.59 -20.74
CA LEU A 30 8.87 8.32 -19.48
C LEU A 30 9.54 7.43 -18.43
N LEU A 31 9.08 6.18 -18.25
CA LEU A 31 9.67 5.24 -17.31
C LEU A 31 11.15 4.95 -17.63
N GLN A 32 11.46 4.67 -18.91
CA GLN A 32 12.83 4.50 -19.37
C GLN A 32 13.70 5.72 -19.06
N GLN A 33 13.19 6.93 -19.32
CA GLN A 33 13.89 8.18 -19.05
C GLN A 33 14.13 8.40 -17.55
N GLN A 34 13.16 8.10 -16.68
CA GLN A 34 13.29 8.30 -15.24
C GLN A 34 14.30 7.30 -14.63
N VAL A 35 14.28 6.05 -15.08
CA VAL A 35 15.28 5.05 -14.68
C VAL A 35 16.67 5.44 -15.19
N SER A 36 16.80 5.90 -16.45
CA SER A 36 18.09 6.34 -16.99
C SER A 36 18.64 7.61 -16.32
N LYS A 37 17.78 8.41 -15.67
CA LYS A 37 18.17 9.58 -14.88
C LYS A 37 18.45 9.22 -13.41
N GLY A 38 18.26 7.98 -13.00
CA GLY A 38 18.45 7.53 -11.61
C GLY A 38 17.36 8.00 -10.65
N LEU A 39 16.20 8.46 -11.14
CA LEU A 39 15.07 8.83 -10.28
C LEU A 39 14.41 7.61 -9.62
N HIS A 40 14.51 6.45 -10.30
CA HIS A 40 14.10 5.16 -9.78
C HIS A 40 15.20 4.14 -10.07
N SER A 41 15.58 3.32 -9.09
CA SER A 41 16.49 2.19 -9.33
C SER A 41 15.85 1.16 -10.26
N GLY A 42 14.54 0.94 -10.13
CA GLY A 42 13.73 0.13 -11.02
C GLY A 42 12.25 0.37 -10.82
N VAL A 43 11.43 -0.09 -11.76
CA VAL A 43 9.98 0.12 -11.77
C VAL A 43 9.26 -1.09 -12.35
N GLN A 44 8.06 -1.37 -11.85
CA GLN A 44 7.08 -2.27 -12.45
C GLN A 44 5.81 -1.47 -12.76
N LEU A 45 5.18 -1.73 -13.90
CA LEU A 45 3.87 -1.16 -14.23
C LEU A 45 2.99 -2.21 -14.93
N HIS A 46 1.79 -2.39 -14.41
CA HIS A 46 0.77 -3.25 -14.98
C HIS A 46 -0.48 -2.42 -15.27
N ILE A 47 -0.99 -2.48 -16.50
CA ILE A 47 -2.22 -1.83 -16.94
C ILE A 47 -3.13 -2.89 -17.52
N ALA A 48 -4.34 -2.99 -16.97
CA ALA A 48 -5.38 -3.89 -17.45
C ALA A 48 -6.74 -3.18 -17.50
N ARG A 49 -7.59 -3.58 -18.44
CA ARG A 49 -8.97 -3.11 -18.55
C ARG A 49 -9.84 -4.22 -19.13
N SER A 50 -11.06 -4.34 -18.61
CA SER A 50 -12.00 -5.38 -19.03
C SER A 50 -11.44 -6.80 -18.95
N GLY A 51 -10.57 -7.07 -17.95
CA GLY A 51 -9.92 -8.37 -17.78
C GLY A 51 -8.70 -8.61 -18.69
N GLU A 52 -8.39 -7.71 -19.62
CA GLU A 52 -7.27 -7.85 -20.53
C GLU A 52 -6.06 -7.04 -20.07
N THR A 53 -4.86 -7.66 -20.10
CA THR A 53 -3.60 -6.95 -19.86
C THR A 53 -3.18 -6.22 -21.13
N ILE A 54 -2.98 -4.91 -21.00
CA ILE A 54 -2.61 -4.01 -22.11
C ILE A 54 -1.16 -3.55 -22.02
N MET A 55 -0.61 -3.49 -20.81
CA MET A 55 0.81 -3.26 -20.60
C MET A 55 1.25 -4.02 -19.36
N ASN A 56 2.41 -4.67 -19.44
CA ASN A 56 3.06 -5.26 -18.29
C ASN A 56 4.57 -5.15 -18.48
N VAL A 57 5.19 -4.22 -17.74
CA VAL A 57 6.60 -3.86 -17.89
C VAL A 57 7.33 -3.88 -16.56
N ALA A 58 8.61 -4.25 -16.61
CA ALA A 58 9.57 -4.09 -15.55
C ALA A 58 10.86 -3.47 -16.11
N LEU A 59 11.48 -2.55 -15.37
CA LEU A 59 12.66 -1.82 -15.82
C LEU A 59 13.65 -1.60 -14.67
N GLY A 60 14.94 -1.53 -15.01
CA GLY A 60 16.01 -1.21 -14.05
C GLY A 60 16.35 -2.37 -13.13
N GLU A 61 16.58 -2.07 -11.86
CA GLU A 61 17.03 -3.01 -10.82
C GLU A 61 16.05 -3.05 -9.65
N ALA A 62 15.76 -4.25 -9.15
CA ALA A 62 14.98 -4.45 -7.92
C ALA A 62 15.80 -4.14 -6.66
N ARG A 63 17.11 -4.34 -6.75
CA ARG A 63 18.15 -4.00 -5.75
C ARG A 63 19.51 -3.99 -6.47
N PRO A 64 20.57 -3.41 -5.88
CA PRO A 64 21.87 -3.30 -6.55
C PRO A 64 22.33 -4.61 -7.19
N GLY A 65 22.55 -4.59 -8.51
CA GLY A 65 23.03 -5.73 -9.30
C GLY A 65 21.98 -6.81 -9.61
N VAL A 66 20.71 -6.60 -9.24
CA VAL A 66 19.61 -7.54 -9.51
C VAL A 66 18.57 -6.89 -10.40
N PRO A 67 18.41 -7.35 -11.66
CA PRO A 67 17.44 -6.78 -12.58
C PRO A 67 16.02 -6.86 -12.03
N MET A 68 15.25 -5.78 -12.22
CA MET A 68 13.81 -5.79 -11.98
C MET A 68 13.16 -6.74 -12.98
N LYS A 69 12.23 -7.56 -12.50
CA LYS A 69 11.42 -8.49 -13.30
C LYS A 69 9.94 -8.24 -13.04
N ARG A 70 9.04 -8.60 -13.96
CA ARG A 70 7.58 -8.42 -13.76
C ARG A 70 7.01 -9.20 -12.57
N ASN A 71 7.75 -10.19 -12.07
CA ASN A 71 7.42 -10.98 -10.88
C ASN A 71 8.34 -10.70 -9.68
N SER A 72 9.17 -9.65 -9.73
CA SER A 72 9.94 -9.24 -8.55
C SER A 72 8.99 -8.87 -7.40
N VAL A 73 9.28 -9.38 -6.21
CA VAL A 73 8.54 -9.06 -4.98
C VAL A 73 9.11 -7.76 -4.41
N LEU A 74 8.24 -6.77 -4.22
CA LEU A 74 8.59 -5.44 -3.73
C LEU A 74 7.84 -5.14 -2.42
N HIS A 75 8.41 -4.26 -1.61
CA HIS A 75 7.69 -3.73 -0.46
C HIS A 75 6.55 -2.82 -0.94
N ILE A 76 5.32 -3.18 -0.62
CA ILE A 76 4.13 -2.41 -0.99
C ILE A 76 3.77 -1.31 0.02
N PHE A 77 4.45 -1.27 1.17
CA PHE A 77 4.23 -0.29 2.24
C PHE A 77 2.73 -0.08 2.54
N SER A 78 2.28 1.18 2.55
CA SER A 78 0.89 1.56 2.83
C SER A 78 -0.14 0.96 1.86
N SER A 79 0.26 0.47 0.68
CA SER A 79 -0.64 -0.29 -0.20
C SER A 79 -1.06 -1.64 0.39
N GLY A 80 -0.52 -2.02 1.56
CA GLY A 80 -1.04 -3.12 2.39
C GLY A 80 -2.36 -2.81 3.09
N LYS A 81 -2.70 -1.54 3.37
CA LYS A 81 -3.89 -1.16 4.15
C LYS A 81 -5.22 -1.67 3.55
N PRO A 82 -5.47 -1.56 2.23
CA PRO A 82 -6.69 -2.11 1.64
C PRO A 82 -6.86 -3.62 1.88
N TRP A 83 -5.77 -4.38 1.93
CA TRP A 83 -5.83 -5.82 2.24
C TRP A 83 -6.26 -6.07 3.68
N THR A 84 -5.76 -5.28 4.63
CA THR A 84 -6.23 -5.29 6.03
C THR A 84 -7.71 -4.91 6.11
N THR A 85 -8.15 -3.90 5.37
CA THR A 85 -9.58 -3.52 5.29
C THR A 85 -10.45 -4.65 4.77
N VAL A 86 -10.01 -5.38 3.73
CA VAL A 86 -10.74 -6.57 3.24
C VAL A 86 -10.82 -7.66 4.32
N ALA A 87 -9.73 -7.91 5.06
CA ALA A 87 -9.76 -8.88 6.15
C ALA A 87 -10.78 -8.50 7.23
N ILE A 88 -10.85 -7.22 7.61
CA ILE A 88 -11.84 -6.70 8.54
C ILE A 88 -13.26 -6.82 7.96
N ALA A 89 -13.47 -6.45 6.69
CA ALA A 89 -14.77 -6.57 6.02
C ALA A 89 -15.29 -8.02 6.02
N LYS A 90 -14.41 -9.01 5.77
CA LYS A 90 -14.77 -10.43 5.87
C LYS A 90 -15.20 -10.84 7.28
N LEU A 91 -14.60 -10.27 8.32
CA LEU A 91 -15.02 -10.53 9.70
C LEU A 91 -16.37 -9.88 10.02
N ILE A 92 -16.65 -8.71 9.42
CA ILE A 92 -17.96 -8.05 9.51
C ILE A 92 -19.04 -8.89 8.81
N GLU A 93 -18.78 -9.38 7.60
CA GLU A 93 -19.69 -10.29 6.88
C GLU A 93 -19.98 -11.59 7.66
N GLN A 94 -19.01 -12.06 8.45
CA GLN A 94 -19.14 -13.22 9.33
C GLN A 94 -19.78 -12.89 10.68
N GLU A 95 -20.26 -11.67 10.88
CA GLU A 95 -20.84 -11.17 12.14
C GLU A 95 -19.88 -11.25 13.36
N LYS A 96 -18.57 -11.41 13.12
CA LYS A 96 -17.54 -11.46 14.17
C LYS A 96 -17.10 -10.07 14.62
N LEU A 97 -17.27 -9.08 13.76
CA LEU A 97 -17.04 -7.66 14.03
C LEU A 97 -18.25 -6.85 13.55
N LYS A 98 -18.41 -5.63 14.05
CA LYS A 98 -19.37 -4.65 13.49
C LYS A 98 -18.64 -3.36 13.14
N LEU A 99 -19.00 -2.71 12.04
CA LEU A 99 -18.33 -1.50 11.59
C LEU A 99 -18.30 -0.40 12.67
N HIS A 100 -19.41 -0.22 13.39
CA HIS A 100 -19.53 0.75 14.48
C HIS A 100 -19.24 0.14 15.87
N GLN A 101 -18.58 -1.02 15.93
CA GLN A 101 -18.16 -1.62 17.19
C GLN A 101 -17.06 -0.76 17.83
N ILE A 102 -17.18 -0.49 19.13
CA ILE A 102 -16.13 0.18 19.91
C ILE A 102 -14.91 -0.73 19.98
N VAL A 103 -13.74 -0.22 19.61
CA VAL A 103 -12.48 -0.99 19.54
C VAL A 103 -12.10 -1.53 20.92
N GLN A 104 -12.35 -0.75 21.98
CA GLN A 104 -12.13 -1.17 23.37
C GLN A 104 -12.86 -2.47 23.75
N SER A 105 -13.99 -2.79 23.10
CA SER A 105 -14.68 -4.07 23.34
C SER A 105 -13.92 -5.30 22.84
N ILE A 106 -12.91 -5.09 21.99
CA ILE A 106 -12.04 -6.12 21.39
C ILE A 106 -10.66 -6.06 22.03
N ILE A 107 -10.14 -4.85 22.25
CA ILE A 107 -8.82 -4.56 22.82
C ILE A 107 -9.04 -3.67 24.05
N PRO A 108 -9.24 -4.24 25.26
CA PRO A 108 -9.57 -3.47 26.46
C PRO A 108 -8.55 -2.38 26.81
N GLU A 109 -7.28 -2.57 26.46
CA GLU A 109 -6.17 -1.64 26.65
C GLU A 109 -6.22 -0.42 25.71
N PHE A 110 -7.16 -0.38 24.77
CA PHE A 110 -7.34 0.72 23.82
C PHE A 110 -8.01 1.94 24.48
N VAL A 111 -7.27 2.61 25.37
CA VAL A 111 -7.72 3.73 26.23
C VAL A 111 -7.05 5.07 25.86
N ASN A 112 -7.03 6.06 26.75
CA ASN A 112 -6.32 7.35 26.61
C ASN A 112 -6.92 8.29 25.54
N GLY A 113 -8.23 8.49 25.59
CA GLY A 113 -8.97 9.32 24.63
C GLY A 113 -9.48 8.54 23.42
N LYS A 114 -9.30 7.21 23.42
CA LYS A 114 -9.70 6.27 22.36
C LYS A 114 -11.00 5.51 22.69
N GLU A 115 -11.65 5.81 23.81
CA GLU A 115 -12.77 5.03 24.36
C GLU A 115 -14.01 5.07 23.46
N THR A 116 -14.18 6.12 22.66
CA THR A 116 -15.27 6.26 21.67
C THR A 116 -14.87 5.78 20.27
N CYS A 117 -13.64 5.31 20.08
CA CYS A 117 -13.15 4.90 18.77
C CYS A 117 -13.87 3.64 18.28
N THR A 118 -14.46 3.73 17.09
CA THR A 118 -15.05 2.59 16.39
C THR A 118 -14.05 1.97 15.41
N ILE A 119 -14.35 0.78 14.90
CA ILE A 119 -13.62 0.19 13.78
C ILE A 119 -13.65 1.12 12.56
N GLU A 120 -14.80 1.75 12.28
CA GLU A 120 -14.96 2.75 11.22
C GLU A 120 -13.95 3.91 11.36
N HIS A 121 -13.81 4.49 12.55
CA HIS A 121 -12.84 5.56 12.77
C HIS A 121 -11.40 5.11 12.48
N ILE A 122 -11.03 3.86 12.79
CA ILE A 122 -9.71 3.33 12.41
C ILE A 122 -9.58 3.24 10.88
N LEU A 123 -10.59 2.68 10.20
CA LEU A 123 -10.57 2.47 8.76
C LEU A 123 -10.53 3.77 7.95
N LEU A 124 -11.14 4.83 8.49
CA LEU A 124 -11.22 6.16 7.85
C LEU A 124 -10.10 7.12 8.29
N HIS A 125 -9.17 6.68 9.13
CA HIS A 125 -8.12 7.53 9.70
C HIS A 125 -8.66 8.69 10.57
N GLU A 126 -9.74 8.45 11.31
CA GLU A 126 -10.41 9.41 12.20
C GLU A 126 -10.30 8.99 13.67
N ALA A 127 -9.44 8.04 14.00
CA ALA A 127 -9.29 7.50 15.36
C ALA A 127 -8.52 8.41 16.33
N GLY A 128 -8.14 9.63 15.91
CA GLY A 128 -7.45 10.59 16.78
C GLY A 128 -5.97 10.32 16.99
N PHE A 129 -5.37 9.36 16.28
CA PHE A 129 -3.96 9.00 16.46
C PHE A 129 -3.02 10.10 15.94
N PRO A 130 -1.98 10.46 16.71
CA PRO A 130 -0.86 11.21 16.15
C PRO A 130 -0.21 10.40 15.03
N MET A 131 0.39 11.11 14.07
CA MET A 131 1.28 10.45 13.12
C MET A 131 2.49 9.91 13.88
N PHE A 132 2.44 8.63 14.24
CA PHE A 132 3.46 8.00 15.05
C PHE A 132 4.82 8.10 14.37
N GLN A 133 5.78 8.76 15.01
CA GLN A 133 7.16 8.76 14.55
C GLN A 133 7.77 7.40 14.92
N TYR A 134 7.83 6.53 13.93
CA TYR A 134 8.39 5.20 14.06
C TYR A 134 9.91 5.30 14.22
N GLU A 135 10.39 5.56 15.43
CA GLU A 135 11.78 5.25 15.77
C GLU A 135 11.87 3.75 15.97
N LYS A 136 12.53 3.09 15.02
CA LYS A 136 12.67 1.63 15.01
C LYS A 136 13.71 1.22 16.06
N ASP A 137 13.33 1.29 17.32
CA ASP A 137 14.09 0.66 18.40
C ASP A 137 14.04 -0.85 18.21
N LYS A 138 15.15 -1.42 17.74
CA LYS A 138 15.27 -2.86 17.46
C LYS A 138 15.28 -3.71 18.72
N SER A 139 15.35 -3.11 19.91
CA SER A 139 15.27 -3.81 21.20
C SER A 139 13.83 -4.08 21.65
N LYS A 140 12.84 -3.35 21.11
CA LYS A 140 11.42 -3.50 21.46
C LYS A 140 10.83 -4.78 20.87
N THR A 141 10.06 -5.48 21.70
CA THR A 141 9.21 -6.60 21.29
C THR A 141 7.90 -6.10 20.68
N GLU A 142 7.14 -6.99 20.04
CA GLU A 142 5.78 -6.67 19.58
C GLU A 142 4.89 -6.16 20.72
N GLN A 143 5.02 -6.74 21.92
CA GLN A 143 4.25 -6.32 23.09
C GLN A 143 4.60 -4.88 23.52
N ASP A 144 5.87 -4.49 23.41
CA ASP A 144 6.29 -3.12 23.71
C ASP A 144 5.70 -2.13 22.70
N PHE A 145 5.67 -2.49 21.41
CA PHE A 145 5.03 -1.66 20.38
C PHE A 145 3.54 -1.53 20.58
N LEU A 146 2.84 -2.62 20.92
CA LEU A 146 1.42 -2.57 21.24
C LEU A 146 1.16 -1.68 22.45
N LYS A 147 1.98 -1.81 23.50
CA LYS A 147 1.89 -0.96 24.68
C LYS A 147 2.08 0.52 24.34
N ASP A 148 3.05 0.87 23.50
CA ASP A 148 3.23 2.24 23.04
C ASP A 148 1.95 2.78 22.35
N ILE A 149 1.33 1.99 21.46
CA ILE A 149 0.09 2.36 20.77
C ILE A 149 -1.07 2.54 21.76
N TYR A 150 -1.17 1.68 22.77
CA TYR A 150 -2.23 1.75 23.79
C TYR A 150 -2.05 2.97 24.68
N ASP A 151 -0.82 3.26 25.08
CA ASP A 151 -0.48 4.40 25.94
C ASP A 151 -0.54 5.75 25.21
N GLU A 152 -0.41 5.75 23.88
CA GLU A 152 -0.46 6.96 23.06
C GLU A 152 -1.80 7.68 23.21
N LYS A 153 -1.75 8.95 23.62
CA LYS A 153 -2.93 9.78 23.78
C LYS A 153 -3.39 10.29 22.42
N THR A 154 -4.71 10.37 22.22
CA THR A 154 -5.23 10.97 20.99
C THR A 154 -4.94 12.47 20.90
N GLU A 155 -4.67 12.95 19.68
CA GLU A 155 -4.57 14.38 19.36
C GLU A 155 -5.95 15.05 19.32
N TYR A 156 -6.98 14.31 18.91
CA TYR A 156 -8.35 14.77 18.80
C TYR A 156 -9.35 13.64 19.14
N VAL A 157 -10.61 14.00 19.31
CA VAL A 157 -11.66 13.04 19.66
C VAL A 157 -11.93 12.13 18.45
N PRO A 158 -12.01 10.80 18.61
CA PRO A 158 -12.31 9.92 17.49
C PRO A 158 -13.62 10.32 16.76
N GLY A 159 -13.54 10.47 15.44
CA GLY A 159 -14.67 10.83 14.57
C GLY A 159 -14.95 12.34 14.44
N THR A 160 -14.01 13.22 14.80
CA THR A 160 -14.14 14.69 14.66
C THR A 160 -13.20 15.30 13.64
#